data_AF-A0A6I6MPA2-F1
#
_entry.id   AF-A0A6I6MPA2-F1
#
_cell.length_a   1.000
_cell.length_b   1.000
_cell.length_c   1.000
_cell.angle_alpha   90.00
_cell.angle_beta   90.00
_cell.angle_gamma   90.00
#
_symmetry.space_group_name_H-M   'P 1'
#
loop_
_entity.id
_entity.type
_entity.pdbx_description
1 polymer ?
#
loop_
_entity_poly.entity_id
_entity_poly.type
_entity_poly.pdbx_seq_one_letter_code
_entity_poly.pdbx_strand_id
1 'polypeptide(L)'
;MKDADRSRSRAATAIPVAALALSLPFIASPAAGASPQQPGSAVAKAAPAAGKGRPVTDPRIIALEKKQEVLDKVAGQITEGLSESDRARIPGFTEIEVDPDHNSLRLHWKGSLPQRVQRVLAHLPKGVTASVLPARYSKADLHAARNKLLLGGKPVNLRVAGVSTPIRINSIGGAVGGSGLDITYADAPGPNLAAARDPLAPAARKDRSREVKALTDRLTGINTTASYKAPPAEVTTPTAPARRPAPASPNVGVTNRQHDAAPWTGGSGLKNPTGGICSSGFGVKNYKGVNMLTTAAHCNGNDGLWRTYLGGDAVGSSDGLAISMTDDVQGIDLPKPQLSGALYDGTAMRSDYYAKPVNGWGHNNVGDYVCEDGANGGVHCNVQISKTDVGVTGENGVYRPITDLAYATSLTSDGIAGVNGDSGAPAVAVKSNETNVRL
;
A
#
# COMPACT_ATOMS: atom_id res chain seq x y z
N MET A 1 18.98 66.94 -43.29
CA MET A 1 19.80 65.73 -43.45
C MET A 1 20.29 65.36 -42.04
N LYS A 2 19.70 64.32 -41.43
CA LYS A 2 20.29 62.98 -41.24
C LYS A 2 21.53 63.03 -40.31
N ASP A 3 21.66 62.32 -39.20
CA ASP A 3 20.95 61.15 -38.67
C ASP A 3 21.06 61.12 -37.13
N ALA A 4 20.08 60.48 -36.49
CA ALA A 4 20.05 60.14 -35.09
C ALA A 4 20.50 58.68 -34.91
N ASP A 5 21.33 58.40 -33.91
CA ASP A 5 21.60 57.02 -33.46
C ASP A 5 21.22 56.88 -31.98
N ARG A 6 20.20 56.05 -31.73
CA ARG A 6 19.59 55.84 -30.41
C ARG A 6 19.48 54.34 -30.18
N SER A 7 20.48 53.81 -29.49
CA SER A 7 20.55 52.42 -29.02
C SER A 7 19.35 52.08 -28.12
N ARG A 8 18.59 51.05 -28.49
CA ARG A 8 17.50 50.46 -27.71
C ARG A 8 18.00 49.21 -26.99
N SER A 9 18.06 49.29 -25.66
CA SER A 9 18.15 48.14 -24.76
C SER A 9 16.82 47.36 -24.75
N ARG A 10 16.87 46.05 -25.01
CA ARG A 10 15.73 45.14 -24.85
C ARG A 10 15.74 44.58 -23.43
N ALA A 11 14.77 45.00 -22.63
CA ALA A 11 14.45 44.37 -21.36
C ALA A 11 13.74 43.04 -21.62
N ALA A 12 14.30 41.94 -21.12
CA ALA A 12 13.66 40.62 -21.11
C ALA A 12 12.82 40.50 -19.84
N THR A 13 11.50 40.45 -20.01
CA THR A 13 10.53 40.23 -18.94
C THR A 13 10.50 38.75 -18.58
N ALA A 14 10.98 38.39 -17.38
CA ALA A 14 10.83 37.06 -16.82
C ALA A 14 9.41 36.89 -16.27
N ILE A 15 8.67 35.90 -16.76
CA ILE A 15 7.36 35.51 -16.24
C ILE A 15 7.59 34.49 -15.10
N PRO A 16 7.04 34.70 -13.89
CA PRO A 16 7.14 33.71 -12.83
C PRO A 16 6.17 32.55 -13.11
N VAL A 17 6.71 31.33 -13.16
CA VAL A 17 5.92 30.10 -13.16
C VAL A 17 5.42 29.86 -11.73
N ALA A 18 4.13 30.08 -11.50
CA ALA A 18 3.48 29.75 -10.24
C ALA A 18 3.33 28.23 -10.11
N ALA A 19 4.04 27.62 -9.17
CA ALA A 19 3.87 26.23 -8.80
C ALA A 19 2.57 26.05 -7.99
N LEU A 20 1.53 25.48 -8.60
CA LEU A 20 0.35 25.01 -7.87
C LEU A 20 0.72 23.75 -7.08
N ALA A 21 0.87 23.89 -5.76
CA ALA A 21 0.91 22.76 -4.85
C ALA A 21 -0.53 22.27 -4.57
N LEU A 22 -0.96 21.23 -5.29
CA LEU A 22 -2.17 20.49 -4.97
C LEU A 22 -1.93 19.72 -3.66
N SER A 23 -2.55 20.19 -2.58
CA SER A 23 -2.61 19.48 -1.31
C SER A 23 -3.80 18.51 -1.36
N LEU A 24 -3.52 17.23 -1.59
CA LEU A 24 -4.53 16.19 -1.45
C LEU A 24 -4.81 15.96 0.05
N PRO A 25 -6.08 15.92 0.49
CA PRO A 25 -6.41 15.54 1.85
C PRO A 25 -6.09 14.05 2.05
N PHE A 26 -5.20 13.74 2.98
CA PHE A 26 -4.95 12.36 3.42
C PHE A 26 -6.19 11.84 4.16
N ILE A 27 -6.93 10.94 3.54
CA ILE A 27 -7.99 10.17 4.20
C ILE A 27 -7.31 9.09 5.04
N ALA A 28 -7.69 9.01 6.32
CA ALA A 28 -7.14 8.02 7.24
C ALA A 28 -7.66 6.61 6.88
N SER A 29 -6.76 5.70 6.53
CA SER A 29 -7.09 4.27 6.48
C SER A 29 -7.51 3.78 7.89
N PRO A 30 -8.58 2.98 8.01
CA PRO A 30 -8.91 2.32 9.27
C PRO A 30 -7.80 1.34 9.69
N ALA A 31 -7.71 1.13 11.00
CA ALA A 31 -6.78 0.22 11.63
C ALA A 31 -7.24 -1.24 11.46
N ALA A 32 -6.35 -2.08 10.92
CA ALA A 32 -6.55 -3.50 10.66
C ALA A 32 -5.84 -4.35 11.73
N GLY A 33 -6.47 -4.45 12.89
CA GLY A 33 -6.21 -5.55 13.81
C GLY A 33 -6.95 -6.80 13.32
N ALA A 34 -6.32 -7.97 13.42
CA ALA A 34 -7.00 -9.25 13.25
C ALA A 34 -8.08 -9.38 14.34
N SER A 35 -9.30 -8.96 14.02
CA SER A 35 -10.43 -8.98 14.93
C SER A 35 -11.00 -10.40 14.99
N PRO A 36 -11.34 -10.93 16.18
CA PRO A 36 -12.14 -12.14 16.30
C PRO A 36 -13.60 -11.83 15.92
N GLN A 37 -13.85 -11.55 14.65
CA GLN A 37 -15.17 -11.16 14.17
C GLN A 37 -15.91 -12.41 13.68
N GLN A 38 -16.76 -12.99 14.53
CA GLN A 38 -17.77 -13.94 14.06
C GLN A 38 -18.79 -13.22 13.16
N PRO A 39 -19.31 -13.88 12.11
CA PRO A 39 -20.42 -13.33 11.33
C PRO A 39 -21.69 -13.34 12.19
N GLY A 40 -22.22 -12.17 12.59
CA GLY A 40 -23.56 -12.12 13.20
C GLY A 40 -24.04 -10.82 13.86
N SER A 41 -24.80 -10.03 13.09
CA SER A 41 -26.01 -9.30 13.51
C SER A 41 -25.91 -8.04 14.39
N ALA A 42 -25.68 -6.90 13.73
CA ALA A 42 -26.47 -5.69 13.97
C ALA A 42 -26.86 -5.08 12.62
N VAL A 43 -28.14 -5.23 12.26
CA VAL A 43 -28.76 -4.47 11.17
C VAL A 43 -28.95 -3.03 11.68
N ALA A 44 -27.90 -2.23 11.63
CA ALA A 44 -28.10 -0.92 11.04
C ALA A 44 -28.59 -1.19 9.61
N LYS A 45 -29.52 -0.40 9.09
CA LYS A 45 -29.93 -0.43 7.68
C LYS A 45 -28.71 -0.16 6.77
N ALA A 46 -27.80 -1.10 6.67
CA ALA A 46 -27.03 -1.31 5.47
C ALA A 46 -28.09 -1.70 4.45
N ALA A 47 -28.30 -0.81 3.48
CA ALA A 47 -28.98 -1.19 2.27
C ALA A 47 -28.41 -2.54 1.81
N PRO A 48 -29.22 -3.47 1.30
CA PRO A 48 -28.68 -4.68 0.72
C PRO A 48 -27.67 -4.24 -0.34
N ALA A 49 -26.39 -4.34 -0.03
CA ALA A 49 -25.35 -4.48 -1.02
C ALA A 49 -25.59 -5.87 -1.61
N ALA A 50 -26.63 -5.97 -2.44
CA ALA A 50 -26.58 -6.80 -3.61
C ALA A 50 -25.34 -6.29 -4.34
N GLY A 51 -24.19 -6.87 -3.99
CA GLY A 51 -23.00 -6.80 -4.80
C GLY A 51 -23.42 -7.40 -6.12
N LYS A 52 -23.88 -6.54 -7.02
CA LYS A 52 -23.87 -6.83 -8.44
C LYS A 52 -22.40 -7.17 -8.67
N GLY A 53 -22.11 -8.47 -8.78
CA GLY A 53 -20.82 -8.91 -9.28
C GLY A 53 -20.49 -8.00 -10.44
N ARG A 54 -19.33 -7.35 -10.34
CA ARG A 54 -18.88 -6.28 -11.23
C ARG A 54 -19.38 -6.58 -12.67
N PRO A 55 -19.98 -5.63 -13.41
CA PRO A 55 -19.82 -5.68 -14.84
C PRO A 55 -18.33 -5.41 -15.06
N VAL A 56 -17.51 -6.47 -14.97
CA VAL A 56 -16.06 -6.45 -15.12
C VAL A 56 -15.70 -5.80 -16.46
N THR A 57 -16.63 -5.89 -17.41
CA THR A 57 -16.67 -5.32 -18.76
C THR A 57 -16.88 -3.79 -18.88
N ASP A 58 -16.50 -2.93 -17.93
CA ASP A 58 -16.49 -1.48 -18.22
C ASP A 58 -15.35 -1.18 -19.20
N PRO A 59 -15.63 -0.80 -20.46
CA PRO A 59 -14.58 -0.59 -21.46
C PRO A 59 -13.57 0.50 -21.05
N ARG A 60 -13.95 1.41 -20.14
CA ARG A 60 -13.06 2.45 -19.62
C ARG A 60 -11.98 1.87 -18.71
N ILE A 61 -12.32 0.92 -17.86
CA ILE A 61 -11.36 0.27 -16.95
C ILE A 61 -10.40 -0.61 -17.75
N ILE A 62 -10.91 -1.37 -18.72
CA ILE A 62 -10.05 -2.14 -19.66
C ILE A 62 -9.08 -1.20 -20.39
N ALA A 63 -9.55 -0.04 -20.86
CA ALA A 63 -8.70 0.93 -21.54
C ALA A 63 -7.64 1.52 -20.59
N LEU A 64 -7.99 1.77 -19.33
CA LEU A 64 -7.07 2.24 -18.29
C LEU A 64 -5.95 1.23 -18.04
N GLU A 65 -6.31 -0.04 -17.81
CA GLU A 65 -5.36 -1.14 -17.57
C GLU A 65 -4.41 -1.34 -18.76
N LYS A 66 -4.90 -1.24 -20.00
CA LYS A 66 -4.06 -1.29 -21.21
C LYS A 66 -3.02 -0.17 -21.24
N LYS A 67 -3.42 1.05 -20.88
CA LYS A 67 -2.50 2.18 -20.84
C LYS A 67 -1.48 2.00 -19.71
N GLN A 68 -1.92 1.57 -18.53
CA GLN A 68 -1.03 1.28 -17.40
C GLN A 68 0.04 0.25 -17.76
N GLU A 69 -0.33 -0.87 -18.40
CA GLU A 69 0.64 -1.90 -18.83
C GLU A 69 1.74 -1.33 -19.74
N VAL A 70 1.37 -0.41 -20.65
CA VAL A 70 2.33 0.28 -21.53
C VAL A 70 3.21 1.23 -20.71
N LEU A 71 2.63 2.02 -19.81
CA LEU A 71 3.35 2.98 -18.96
C LEU A 71 4.33 2.25 -18.02
N ASP A 72 3.92 1.13 -17.41
CA ASP A 72 4.76 0.30 -16.55
C ASP A 72 5.94 -0.30 -17.27
N LYS A 73 5.74 -0.70 -18.53
CA LYS A 73 6.85 -1.19 -19.35
C LYS A 73 7.89 -0.09 -19.60
N VAL A 74 7.44 1.13 -19.86
CA VAL A 74 8.33 2.29 -20.02
C VAL A 74 8.98 2.64 -18.68
N ALA A 75 8.24 2.63 -17.57
CA ALA A 75 8.74 2.87 -16.22
C ALA A 75 9.83 1.85 -15.86
N GLY A 76 9.59 0.56 -16.07
CA GLY A 76 10.56 -0.52 -15.86
C GLY A 76 11.81 -0.38 -16.73
N GLN A 77 11.68 0.13 -17.96
CA GLN A 77 12.85 0.51 -18.75
C GLN A 77 13.59 1.67 -18.08
N ILE A 78 12.93 2.73 -17.63
CA ILE A 78 13.60 3.87 -16.98
C ILE A 78 14.30 3.43 -15.69
N THR A 79 13.67 2.56 -14.90
CA THR A 79 14.14 2.10 -13.59
C THR A 79 15.01 0.84 -13.61
N GLU A 80 15.33 0.31 -14.80
CA GLU A 80 16.15 -0.90 -14.97
C GLU A 80 15.55 -2.16 -14.36
N GLY A 81 14.24 -2.19 -14.10
CA GLY A 81 13.59 -3.28 -13.37
C GLY A 81 14.10 -3.41 -11.94
N LEU A 82 14.56 -2.32 -11.34
CA LEU A 82 14.90 -2.29 -9.92
C LEU A 82 13.62 -2.16 -9.08
N SER A 83 13.62 -2.85 -7.93
CA SER A 83 12.58 -2.68 -6.90
C SER A 83 12.48 -1.22 -6.47
N GLU A 84 11.35 -0.87 -5.89
CA GLU A 84 11.00 0.50 -5.50
C GLU A 84 12.07 1.10 -4.60
N SER A 85 12.60 0.31 -3.66
CA SER A 85 13.71 0.71 -2.78
C SER A 85 15.07 0.73 -3.50
N ASP A 86 15.37 -0.23 -4.37
CA ASP A 86 16.65 -0.29 -5.09
C ASP A 86 16.81 0.77 -6.17
N ARG A 87 15.72 1.43 -6.59
CA ARG A 87 15.78 2.61 -7.47
C ARG A 87 16.64 3.75 -6.89
N ALA A 88 16.93 3.74 -5.59
CA ALA A 88 17.92 4.63 -4.97
C ALA A 88 19.34 4.49 -5.58
N ARG A 89 19.64 3.38 -6.26
CA ARG A 89 20.92 3.16 -6.96
C ARG A 89 21.02 3.96 -8.27
N ILE A 90 19.92 4.47 -8.80
CA ILE A 90 19.88 5.23 -10.05
C ILE A 90 20.28 6.69 -9.78
N PRO A 91 21.39 7.19 -10.36
CA PRO A 91 21.89 8.52 -10.04
C PRO A 91 20.89 9.64 -10.37
N GLY A 92 20.47 10.39 -9.36
CA GLY A 92 19.55 11.52 -9.51
C GLY A 92 18.07 11.14 -9.61
N PHE A 93 17.72 9.86 -9.78
CA PHE A 93 16.32 9.42 -9.77
C PHE A 93 15.68 9.73 -8.41
N THR A 94 14.45 10.24 -8.43
CA THR A 94 13.65 10.45 -7.22
C THR A 94 12.44 9.54 -7.22
N GLU A 95 11.54 9.71 -8.19
CA GLU A 95 10.34 8.88 -8.31
C GLU A 95 9.79 8.95 -9.74
N ILE A 96 8.94 7.98 -10.10
CA ILE A 96 8.13 8.00 -11.31
C ILE A 96 6.65 7.90 -10.95
N GLU A 97 5.87 8.82 -11.49
CA GLU A 97 4.41 8.75 -11.46
C GLU A 97 3.90 8.31 -12.84
N VAL A 98 3.11 7.25 -12.87
CA VAL A 98 2.32 6.87 -14.04
C VAL A 98 0.95 7.55 -13.96
N ASP A 99 0.42 7.94 -15.11
CA ASP A 99 -0.92 8.51 -15.23
C ASP A 99 -1.64 7.81 -16.39
N PRO A 100 -2.29 6.66 -16.12
CA PRO A 100 -3.01 5.91 -17.14
C PRO A 100 -4.19 6.68 -17.72
N ASP A 101 -4.80 7.63 -17.01
CA ASP A 101 -5.90 8.44 -17.54
C ASP A 101 -5.42 9.29 -18.73
N HIS A 102 -4.30 9.99 -18.54
CA HIS A 102 -3.70 10.86 -19.55
C HIS A 102 -2.65 10.18 -20.43
N ASN A 103 -2.41 8.88 -20.24
CA ASN A 103 -1.37 8.11 -20.92
C ASN A 103 0.02 8.80 -20.83
N SER A 104 0.39 9.23 -19.63
CA SER A 104 1.58 10.04 -19.41
C SER A 104 2.43 9.57 -18.23
N LEU A 105 3.70 9.96 -18.24
CA LEU A 105 4.66 9.74 -17.15
C LEU A 105 5.15 11.08 -16.60
N ARG A 106 5.33 11.17 -15.29
CA ARG A 106 6.06 12.27 -14.64
C ARG A 106 7.27 11.70 -13.92
N LEU A 107 8.46 12.07 -14.39
CA LEU A 107 9.72 11.67 -13.78
C LEU A 107 10.23 12.79 -12.89
N HIS A 108 10.47 12.51 -11.61
CA HIS A 108 11.13 13.43 -10.69
C HIS A 108 12.62 13.11 -10.67
N TRP A 109 13.45 14.10 -11.03
CA TRP A 109 14.89 13.89 -11.19
C TRP A 109 15.72 15.05 -10.65
N LYS A 110 16.74 14.73 -9.85
CA LYS A 110 17.75 15.67 -9.37
C LYS A 110 18.92 15.72 -10.36
N GLY A 111 19.17 16.91 -10.93
CA GLY A 111 20.29 17.13 -11.84
C GLY A 111 20.03 16.65 -13.27
N SER A 112 21.09 16.33 -14.01
CA SER A 112 21.00 15.93 -15.41
C SER A 112 20.53 14.47 -15.56
N LEU A 113 19.64 14.24 -16.53
CA LEU A 113 19.18 12.90 -16.90
C LEU A 113 20.32 12.07 -17.50
N PRO A 114 20.52 10.81 -17.09
CA PRO A 114 21.43 9.90 -17.77
C PRO A 114 21.04 9.70 -19.24
N GLN A 115 22.03 9.57 -20.14
CA GLN A 115 21.80 9.39 -21.58
C GLN A 115 20.90 8.19 -21.89
N ARG A 116 20.98 7.13 -21.08
CA ARG A 116 20.08 5.97 -21.14
C ARG A 116 18.62 6.38 -21.02
N VAL A 117 18.27 7.15 -19.99
CA VAL A 117 16.90 7.63 -19.75
C VAL A 117 16.46 8.55 -20.87
N GLN A 118 17.33 9.48 -21.31
CA GLN A 118 17.05 10.36 -22.45
C GLN A 118 16.69 9.56 -23.72
N ARG A 119 17.40 8.45 -23.99
CA ARG A 119 17.08 7.56 -25.13
C ARG A 119 15.71 6.90 -25.00
N VAL A 120 15.31 6.46 -23.81
CA VAL A 120 13.96 5.90 -23.59
C VAL A 120 12.90 6.97 -23.86
N LEU A 121 13.08 8.17 -23.32
CA LEU A 121 12.16 9.30 -23.51
C LEU A 121 12.07 9.75 -24.98
N ALA A 122 13.14 9.62 -25.75
CA ALA A 122 13.14 9.94 -27.19
C ALA A 122 12.38 8.90 -28.05
N HIS A 123 12.13 7.70 -27.52
CA HIS A 123 11.51 6.58 -28.24
C HIS A 123 10.25 6.05 -27.52
N LEU A 124 9.46 6.95 -26.94
CA LEU A 124 8.22 6.58 -26.29
C LEU A 124 7.22 5.94 -27.29
N PRO A 125 6.42 4.95 -26.84
CA PRO A 125 5.36 4.40 -27.67
C PRO A 125 4.38 5.48 -28.15
N LYS A 126 3.74 5.25 -29.30
CA LYS A 126 2.80 6.20 -29.89
C LYS A 126 1.68 6.57 -28.88
N GLY A 127 1.51 7.87 -28.66
CA GLY A 127 0.48 8.41 -27.77
C GLY A 127 0.88 8.48 -26.30
N VAL A 128 2.02 7.90 -25.91
CA VAL A 128 2.59 8.06 -24.57
C VAL A 128 3.38 9.36 -24.51
N THR A 129 3.18 10.13 -23.44
CA THR A 129 3.96 11.34 -23.17
C THR A 129 4.74 11.19 -21.88
N ALA A 130 5.83 11.95 -21.73
CA ALA A 130 6.57 12.01 -20.48
C ALA A 130 7.05 13.43 -20.21
N SER A 131 7.07 13.81 -18.94
CA SER A 131 7.66 15.06 -18.47
C SER A 131 8.72 14.75 -17.43
N VAL A 132 9.79 15.54 -17.45
CA VAL A 132 10.84 15.47 -16.42
C VAL A 132 10.75 16.72 -15.58
N LEU A 133 10.46 16.51 -14.30
CA LEU A 133 10.29 17.54 -13.30
C LEU A 133 11.54 17.59 -12.42
N PRO A 134 12.09 18.79 -12.16
CA PRO A 134 13.26 18.91 -11.31
C PRO A 134 12.90 18.54 -9.87
N ALA A 135 13.68 17.62 -9.29
CA ALA A 135 13.59 17.25 -7.88
C ALA A 135 14.74 17.89 -7.10
N ARG A 136 14.45 18.29 -5.85
CA ARG A 136 15.48 18.83 -4.94
C ARG A 136 16.40 17.73 -4.42
N TYR A 137 15.84 16.56 -4.14
CA TYR A 137 16.52 15.41 -3.57
C TYR A 137 16.28 14.17 -4.43
N SER A 138 17.34 13.39 -4.66
CA SER A 138 17.26 12.06 -5.25
C SER A 138 16.75 11.04 -4.23
N LYS A 139 16.31 9.87 -4.66
CA LYS A 139 15.86 8.77 -3.80
C LYS A 139 16.96 8.33 -2.83
N ALA A 140 18.21 8.32 -3.27
CA ALA A 140 19.38 8.10 -2.41
C ALA A 140 19.50 9.16 -1.29
N ASP A 141 19.32 10.45 -1.62
CA ASP A 141 19.34 11.52 -0.60
C ASP A 141 18.20 11.33 0.42
N LEU A 142 17.01 10.98 -0.07
CA LEU A 142 15.83 10.75 0.77
C LEU A 142 16.02 9.53 1.68
N HIS A 143 16.61 8.44 1.19
CA HIS A 143 16.98 7.28 2.00
C HIS A 143 18.01 7.61 3.07
N ALA A 144 19.06 8.34 2.70
CA ALA A 144 20.09 8.77 3.64
C ALA A 144 19.49 9.65 4.75
N ALA A 145 18.58 10.55 4.40
CA ALA A 145 17.85 11.37 5.36
C ALA A 145 16.91 10.53 6.26
N ARG A 146 16.13 9.60 5.68
CA ARG A 146 15.27 8.66 6.42
C ARG A 146 16.08 7.89 7.46
N ASN A 147 17.25 7.37 7.07
CA ASN A 147 18.10 6.57 7.95
C ASN A 147 18.63 7.35 9.17
N LYS A 148 18.76 8.68 9.10
CA LYS A 148 19.12 9.51 10.26
C LYS A 148 18.01 9.56 11.33
N LEU A 149 16.78 9.21 10.97
CA LEU A 149 15.64 9.08 11.88
C LEU A 149 15.45 7.64 12.36
N LEU A 150 16.36 6.73 12.02
CA LEU A 150 16.33 5.33 12.45
C LEU A 150 17.50 5.02 13.39
N LEU A 151 17.24 4.22 14.42
CA LEU A 151 18.26 3.61 15.29
C LEU A 151 18.00 2.11 15.34
N GLY A 152 19.00 1.31 14.95
CA GLY A 152 18.84 -0.15 14.85
C GLY A 152 17.74 -0.58 13.88
N GLY A 153 17.52 0.20 12.80
CA GLY A 153 16.48 -0.06 11.81
C GLY A 153 15.06 0.32 12.24
N LYS A 154 14.88 0.97 13.40
CA LYS A 154 13.56 1.41 13.91
C LYS A 154 13.51 2.93 14.06
N PRO A 155 12.34 3.57 13.87
CA PRO A 155 12.21 5.01 14.07
C PRO A 155 12.58 5.43 15.49
N VAL A 156 13.38 6.50 15.60
CA VAL A 156 13.72 7.08 16.90
C VAL A 156 12.52 7.80 17.51
N ASN A 157 12.37 7.70 18.83
CA ASN A 157 11.43 8.55 19.55
C ASN A 157 11.98 9.98 19.57
N LEU A 158 11.22 10.92 19.03
CA LEU A 158 11.58 12.32 18.96
C LEU A 158 11.27 13.02 20.28
N ARG A 159 12.21 13.84 20.76
CA ARG A 159 12.04 14.69 21.95
C ARG A 159 11.83 16.14 21.51
N VAL A 160 10.63 16.65 21.69
CA VAL A 160 10.27 18.05 21.42
C VAL A 160 10.24 18.81 22.75
N ALA A 161 10.81 20.00 22.78
CA ALA A 161 10.87 20.81 24.00
C ALA A 161 9.47 21.15 24.51
N GLY A 162 9.26 21.11 25.82
CA GLY A 162 7.95 21.35 26.44
C GLY A 162 6.95 20.19 26.32
N VAL A 163 7.34 19.08 25.68
CA VAL A 163 6.52 17.86 25.58
C VAL A 163 7.04 16.80 26.53
N SER A 164 6.21 16.37 27.47
CA SER A 164 6.58 15.36 28.47
C SER A 164 6.73 13.96 27.85
N THR A 165 5.83 13.60 26.93
CA THR A 165 5.85 12.32 26.22
C THR A 165 6.73 12.39 24.97
N PRO A 166 7.58 11.38 24.69
CA PRO A 166 8.25 11.28 23.41
C PRO A 166 7.24 11.18 22.27
N ILE A 167 7.63 11.67 21.10
CA ILE A 167 6.85 11.53 19.87
C ILE A 167 7.32 10.29 19.13
N ARG A 168 6.38 9.42 18.78
CA ARG A 168 6.62 8.23 17.97
C ARG A 168 6.36 8.54 16.51
N ILE A 169 7.32 8.20 15.65
CA ILE A 169 7.11 8.25 14.20
C ILE A 169 6.33 7.00 13.77
N ASN A 170 5.20 7.21 13.10
CA ASN A 170 4.35 6.14 12.57
C ASN A 170 4.71 5.80 11.13
N SER A 171 5.08 6.79 10.31
CA SER A 171 5.60 6.52 8.97
C SER A 171 6.60 7.58 8.50
N ILE A 172 7.50 7.16 7.60
CA ILE A 172 8.52 8.01 6.95
C ILE A 172 8.62 7.59 5.49
N GLY A 173 8.34 8.49 4.56
CA GLY A 173 8.51 8.26 3.12
C GLY A 173 9.09 9.48 2.42
N GLY A 174 9.63 9.30 1.22
CA GLY A 174 9.96 10.42 0.34
C GLY A 174 8.69 11.12 -0.13
N ALA A 175 8.71 12.46 -0.19
CA ALA A 175 7.69 13.18 -0.94
C ALA A 175 7.87 12.84 -2.42
N VAL A 176 6.78 12.49 -3.13
CA VAL A 176 6.81 12.02 -4.54
C VAL A 176 7.60 12.97 -5.45
N GLY A 177 7.41 14.29 -5.27
CA GLY A 177 8.13 15.32 -6.03
C GLY A 177 9.59 15.56 -5.62
N GLY A 178 10.15 14.77 -4.70
CA GLY A 178 11.52 14.91 -4.22
C GLY A 178 11.81 16.18 -3.45
N SER A 179 10.80 16.78 -2.84
CA SER A 179 10.93 18.03 -2.07
C SER A 179 11.42 17.81 -0.64
N GLY A 180 11.43 16.56 -0.14
CA GLY A 180 11.74 16.24 1.24
C GLY A 180 11.23 14.87 1.70
N LEU A 181 11.13 14.68 3.02
CA LEU A 181 10.44 13.54 3.63
C LEU A 181 9.04 13.93 4.10
N ASP A 182 8.11 12.99 3.99
CA ASP A 182 6.80 13.05 4.64
C ASP A 182 6.80 12.15 5.87
N ILE A 183 6.49 12.73 7.04
CA ILE A 183 6.52 12.05 8.33
C ILE A 183 5.12 12.09 8.94
N THR A 184 4.59 10.92 9.28
CA THR A 184 3.41 10.86 10.17
C THR A 184 3.85 10.46 11.56
N TYR A 185 3.24 11.05 12.59
CA TYR A 185 3.63 10.81 13.98
C TYR A 185 2.42 10.79 14.93
N ALA A 186 2.62 10.20 16.09
CA ALA A 186 1.71 10.24 17.24
C ALA A 186 2.51 10.51 18.52
N ASP A 187 1.83 10.86 19.60
CA ASP A 187 2.46 10.79 20.92
C ASP A 187 2.72 9.31 21.27
N ALA A 188 3.88 9.01 21.85
CA ALA A 188 4.17 7.65 22.30
C ALA A 188 3.21 7.29 23.46
N PRO A 189 2.62 6.09 23.47
CA PRO A 189 1.81 5.66 24.60
C PRO A 189 2.67 5.69 25.88
N GLY A 190 2.15 6.32 26.92
CA GLY A 190 2.78 6.27 28.24
C GLY A 190 2.75 4.83 28.78
N PRO A 191 3.69 4.45 29.67
CA PRO A 191 3.86 3.05 30.10
C PRO A 191 2.64 2.42 30.80
N ASN A 192 1.60 3.20 31.17
CA ASN A 192 0.42 2.73 31.90
C ASN A 192 -0.90 3.40 31.44
N LEU A 193 -0.96 3.98 30.24
CA LEU A 193 -2.18 4.67 29.79
C LEU A 193 -2.94 3.80 28.80
N ALA A 194 -4.15 3.38 29.20
CA ALA A 194 -5.20 3.02 28.25
C ALA A 194 -5.29 4.13 27.19
N ALA A 195 -5.46 3.75 25.92
CA ALA A 195 -5.36 4.67 24.79
C ALA A 195 -6.22 5.91 25.03
N ALA A 196 -5.59 7.04 25.33
CA ALA A 196 -6.30 8.26 25.62
C ALA A 196 -7.11 8.68 24.39
N ARG A 197 -8.30 9.26 24.62
CA ARG A 197 -8.96 10.14 23.63
C ARG A 197 -7.90 11.03 23.00
N ASP A 198 -7.99 11.26 21.70
CA ASP A 198 -7.03 12.07 20.95
C ASP A 198 -6.62 13.32 21.76
N PRO A 199 -5.39 13.33 22.31
CA PRO A 199 -5.05 14.23 23.41
C PRO A 199 -4.91 15.68 22.95
N LEU A 200 -4.85 15.92 21.64
CA LEU A 200 -4.53 17.24 21.08
C LEU A 200 -5.74 17.85 20.37
N ALA A 201 -6.09 19.07 20.77
CA ALA A 201 -6.98 19.93 19.99
C ALA A 201 -6.36 20.26 18.61
N PRO A 202 -7.16 20.57 17.57
CA PRO A 202 -6.64 20.82 16.21
C PRO A 202 -5.53 21.87 16.13
N ALA A 203 -5.63 22.97 16.89
CA ALA A 203 -4.58 24.00 16.95
C ALA A 203 -3.27 23.44 17.53
N ALA A 204 -3.36 22.69 18.64
CA ALA A 204 -2.20 22.06 19.25
C ALA A 204 -1.52 21.04 18.31
N ARG A 205 -2.27 20.33 17.46
CA ARG A 205 -1.69 19.44 16.43
C ARG A 205 -0.90 20.22 15.40
N LYS A 206 -1.43 21.34 14.93
CA LYS A 206 -0.74 22.21 13.95
C LYS A 206 0.55 22.76 14.53
N ASP A 207 0.53 23.17 15.79
CA ASP A 207 1.69 23.70 16.50
C ASP A 207 2.74 22.60 16.69
N ARG A 208 2.30 21.43 17.16
CA ARG A 208 3.17 20.27 17.30
C ARG A 208 3.79 19.83 15.97
N SER A 209 3.03 19.85 14.88
CA SER A 209 3.55 19.50 13.55
C SER A 209 4.65 20.46 13.10
N ARG A 210 4.59 21.75 13.45
CA ARG A 210 5.66 22.70 13.16
C ARG A 210 6.93 22.40 13.96
N GLU A 211 6.79 22.04 15.23
CA GLU A 211 7.91 21.67 16.09
C GLU A 211 8.58 20.37 15.65
N VAL A 212 7.78 19.34 15.35
CA VAL A 212 8.28 18.06 14.80
C VAL A 212 9.01 18.31 13.50
N LYS A 213 8.42 19.08 12.58
CA LYS A 213 9.06 19.47 11.33
C LYS A 213 10.42 20.15 11.56
N ALA A 214 10.48 21.16 12.43
CA ALA A 214 11.73 21.88 12.70
C ALA A 214 12.80 20.96 13.28
N LEU A 215 12.42 20.04 14.17
CA LEU A 215 13.32 19.03 14.71
C LEU A 215 13.81 18.07 13.62
N THR A 216 12.93 17.52 12.80
CA THR A 216 13.29 16.55 11.76
C THR A 216 14.06 17.18 10.62
N ASP A 217 13.78 18.44 10.27
CA ASP A 217 14.60 19.22 9.32
C ASP A 217 16.05 19.31 9.82
N ARG A 218 16.25 19.65 11.10
CA ARG A 218 17.57 19.76 11.71
C ARG A 218 18.30 18.41 11.77
N LEU A 219 17.60 17.34 12.14
CA LEU A 219 18.20 16.00 12.25
C LEU A 219 18.58 15.43 10.88
N THR A 220 17.74 15.63 9.87
CA THR A 220 17.93 15.03 8.55
C THR A 220 18.83 15.87 7.64
N GLY A 221 18.83 17.19 7.83
CA GLY A 221 19.48 18.16 6.94
C GLY A 221 18.71 18.45 5.66
N ILE A 222 17.47 17.97 5.54
CA ILE A 222 16.59 18.21 4.39
C ILE A 222 15.23 18.74 4.85
N ASN A 223 14.41 19.18 3.90
CA ASN A 223 13.06 19.61 4.23
C ASN A 223 12.19 18.39 4.57
N THR A 224 11.35 18.54 5.59
CA THR A 224 10.36 17.53 5.98
C THR A 224 8.96 18.15 6.03
N THR A 225 7.94 17.31 5.89
CA THR A 225 6.56 17.60 6.29
C THR A 225 6.22 16.68 7.44
N ALA A 226 5.44 17.18 8.41
CA ALA A 226 5.07 16.41 9.59
C ALA A 226 3.56 16.53 9.84
N SER A 227 2.86 15.40 9.86
CA SER A 227 1.43 15.33 10.14
C SER A 227 1.15 14.45 11.35
N TYR A 228 0.36 14.99 12.28
CA TYR A 228 -0.12 14.22 13.42
C TYR A 228 -1.21 13.25 12.95
N LYS A 229 -1.02 11.96 13.27
CA LYS A 229 -2.05 10.93 13.14
C LYS A 229 -2.26 10.37 14.53
N ALA A 230 -3.44 10.61 15.09
CA ALA A 230 -3.82 10.01 16.36
C ALA A 230 -3.65 8.49 16.26
N PRO A 231 -3.23 7.82 17.35
CA PRO A 231 -3.38 6.37 17.43
C PRO A 231 -4.84 6.04 17.09
N PRO A 232 -5.11 4.95 16.34
CA PRO A 232 -6.48 4.49 16.22
C PRO A 232 -7.05 4.38 17.63
N ALA A 233 -8.23 4.96 17.85
CA ALA A 233 -8.93 4.76 19.11
C ALA A 233 -8.99 3.25 19.31
N GLU A 234 -8.50 2.76 20.45
CA GLU A 234 -8.61 1.35 20.80
C GLU A 234 -10.08 1.02 20.62
N VAL A 235 -10.38 0.20 19.62
CA VAL A 235 -11.74 -0.26 19.40
C VAL A 235 -12.02 -1.04 20.67
N THR A 236 -12.78 -0.45 21.59
CA THR A 236 -13.25 -1.16 22.77
C THR A 236 -13.86 -2.42 22.22
N THR A 237 -13.18 -3.56 22.42
CA THR A 237 -13.66 -4.87 21.97
C THR A 237 -15.10 -4.90 22.45
N PRO A 238 -16.11 -4.85 21.55
CA PRO A 238 -17.48 -4.89 21.99
C PRO A 238 -17.57 -6.14 22.86
N THR A 239 -18.00 -5.97 24.12
CA THR A 239 -18.18 -7.08 25.06
C THR A 239 -18.83 -8.20 24.28
N ALA A 240 -18.10 -9.29 24.03
CA ALA A 240 -18.48 -10.29 23.04
C ALA A 240 -19.94 -10.65 23.30
N PRO A 241 -20.88 -10.34 22.37
CA PRO A 241 -22.27 -10.68 22.60
C PRO A 241 -22.34 -12.18 22.85
N ALA A 242 -23.13 -12.59 23.85
CA ALA A 242 -23.29 -13.97 24.24
C ALA A 242 -23.43 -14.86 22.99
N ARG A 243 -22.55 -15.86 22.90
CA ARG A 243 -22.35 -16.76 21.76
C ARG A 243 -23.69 -17.29 21.25
N ARG A 244 -24.30 -16.62 20.28
CA ARG A 244 -25.46 -17.19 19.57
C ARG A 244 -24.93 -18.33 18.71
N PRO A 245 -25.54 -19.53 18.75
CA PRO A 245 -25.17 -20.58 17.81
C PRO A 245 -25.34 -20.04 16.39
N ALA A 246 -24.26 -20.14 15.59
CA ALA A 246 -24.30 -19.76 14.20
C ALA A 246 -25.42 -20.55 13.51
N PRO A 247 -26.24 -19.93 12.64
CA PRO A 247 -27.10 -20.69 11.76
C PRO A 247 -26.22 -21.67 10.97
N ALA A 248 -26.69 -22.91 10.78
CA ALA A 248 -25.97 -23.94 10.06
C ALA A 248 -25.44 -23.38 8.73
N SER A 249 -24.13 -23.48 8.51
CA SER A 249 -23.46 -23.00 7.30
C SER A 249 -24.20 -23.46 6.05
N PRO A 250 -24.55 -22.56 5.11
CA PRO A 250 -25.09 -22.98 3.84
C PRO A 250 -23.98 -23.72 3.07
N ASN A 251 -24.21 -25.01 2.82
CA ASN A 251 -23.44 -25.88 1.91
C ASN A 251 -21.92 -25.98 2.18
N VAL A 252 -21.54 -26.72 3.23
CA VAL A 252 -20.15 -27.19 3.53
C VAL A 252 -19.61 -28.18 2.47
N GLY A 253 -20.15 -28.17 1.24
CA GLY A 253 -19.79 -29.10 0.17
C GLY A 253 -19.30 -28.44 -1.11
N VAL A 254 -19.28 -27.11 -1.20
CA VAL A 254 -18.83 -26.39 -2.41
C VAL A 254 -17.61 -25.54 -2.07
N THR A 255 -16.49 -25.84 -2.73
CA THR A 255 -15.24 -25.07 -2.61
C THR A 255 -15.50 -23.61 -2.97
N ASN A 256 -15.18 -22.71 -2.04
CA ASN A 256 -15.35 -21.28 -2.20
C ASN A 256 -14.30 -20.52 -1.40
N ARG A 257 -14.25 -19.19 -1.56
CA ARG A 257 -13.27 -18.32 -0.89
C ARG A 257 -13.10 -18.63 0.59
N GLN A 258 -14.19 -18.84 1.34
CA GLN A 258 -14.15 -19.07 2.78
C GLN A 258 -13.86 -20.52 3.17
N HIS A 259 -14.16 -21.46 2.28
CA HIS A 259 -14.00 -22.91 2.47
C HIS A 259 -13.24 -23.47 1.27
N ASP A 260 -12.01 -23.01 1.09
CA ASP A 260 -11.15 -23.43 -0.02
C ASP A 260 -10.69 -24.89 0.16
N ALA A 261 -10.15 -25.50 -0.90
CA ALA A 261 -9.59 -26.83 -0.87
C ALA A 261 -8.36 -26.90 -1.78
N ALA A 262 -7.45 -27.82 -1.47
CA ALA A 262 -6.29 -28.05 -2.33
C ALA A 262 -6.72 -28.40 -3.78
N PRO A 263 -6.10 -27.80 -4.82
CA PRO A 263 -4.98 -26.87 -4.77
C PRO A 263 -5.37 -25.47 -4.23
N TRP A 264 -4.63 -25.00 -3.21
CA TRP A 264 -4.99 -23.79 -2.48
C TRP A 264 -4.83 -22.53 -3.33
N THR A 265 -5.78 -21.61 -3.16
CA THR A 265 -5.94 -20.40 -3.97
C THR A 265 -5.66 -19.16 -3.14
N GLY A 266 -5.09 -18.13 -3.77
CA GLY A 266 -4.89 -16.83 -3.11
C GLY A 266 -6.21 -16.08 -2.90
N GLY A 267 -6.25 -15.19 -1.91
CA GLY A 267 -7.47 -14.48 -1.49
C GLY A 267 -8.47 -15.34 -0.70
N SER A 268 -8.13 -16.59 -0.37
CA SER A 268 -8.97 -17.49 0.43
C SER A 268 -9.00 -17.07 1.90
N GLY A 269 -10.09 -17.38 2.60
CA GLY A 269 -10.25 -17.15 4.02
C GLY A 269 -9.48 -18.16 4.84
N LEU A 270 -8.55 -17.65 5.65
CA LEU A 270 -7.76 -18.40 6.60
C LEU A 270 -8.20 -18.09 8.02
N LYS A 271 -8.40 -19.14 8.81
CA LYS A 271 -8.41 -19.06 10.26
C LYS A 271 -7.00 -19.28 10.77
N ASN A 272 -6.45 -18.27 11.42
CA ASN A 272 -5.12 -18.34 12.00
C ASN A 272 -5.10 -19.22 13.28
N PRO A 273 -3.92 -19.53 13.83
CA PRO A 273 -3.79 -20.36 15.04
C PRO A 273 -4.52 -19.83 16.28
N THR A 274 -4.76 -18.52 16.38
CA THR A 274 -5.53 -17.90 17.49
C THR A 274 -7.03 -17.82 17.21
N GLY A 275 -7.46 -18.18 16.01
CA GLY A 275 -8.84 -18.20 15.57
C GLY A 275 -9.35 -16.92 14.91
N GLY A 276 -8.50 -15.92 14.70
CA GLY A 276 -8.80 -14.74 13.89
C GLY A 276 -8.84 -15.06 12.38
N ILE A 277 -9.46 -14.16 11.62
CA ILE A 277 -9.53 -14.25 10.15
C ILE A 277 -8.39 -13.46 9.50
N CYS A 278 -7.79 -14.07 8.48
CA CYS A 278 -6.88 -13.44 7.53
C CYS A 278 -7.14 -13.98 6.12
N SER A 279 -6.49 -13.40 5.12
CA SER A 279 -6.51 -13.92 3.75
C SER A 279 -5.25 -14.72 3.45
N SER A 280 -5.34 -15.71 2.58
CA SER A 280 -4.17 -16.20 1.87
C SER A 280 -3.70 -15.16 0.84
N GLY A 281 -2.39 -15.06 0.67
CA GLY A 281 -1.74 -14.24 -0.32
C GLY A 281 -1.53 -15.03 -1.61
N PHE A 282 -0.27 -15.35 -1.91
CA PHE A 282 0.11 -16.04 -3.13
C PHE A 282 0.69 -17.43 -2.85
N GLY A 283 0.50 -18.34 -3.79
CA GLY A 283 1.30 -19.55 -3.85
C GLY A 283 2.73 -19.23 -4.29
N VAL A 284 3.72 -19.60 -3.48
CA VAL A 284 5.15 -19.33 -3.74
C VAL A 284 6.00 -20.58 -3.52
N LYS A 285 7.27 -20.53 -3.92
CA LYS A 285 8.29 -21.50 -3.51
C LYS A 285 9.29 -20.82 -2.59
N ASN A 286 9.65 -21.48 -1.48
CA ASN A 286 10.77 -21.01 -0.66
C ASN A 286 12.13 -21.29 -1.34
N TYR A 287 13.21 -20.88 -0.68
CA TYR A 287 14.58 -21.08 -1.17
C TYR A 287 14.98 -22.56 -1.35
N LYS A 288 14.23 -23.50 -0.75
CA LYS A 288 14.40 -24.95 -0.94
C LYS A 288 13.53 -25.51 -2.07
N GLY A 289 12.77 -24.66 -2.75
CA GLY A 289 11.84 -25.07 -3.81
C GLY A 289 10.52 -25.67 -3.31
N VAL A 290 10.24 -25.62 -2.00
CA VAL A 290 9.00 -26.15 -1.40
C VAL A 290 7.89 -25.13 -1.60
N ASN A 291 6.73 -25.60 -2.09
CA ASN A 291 5.54 -24.77 -2.26
C ASN A 291 4.97 -24.37 -0.90
N MET A 292 4.68 -23.08 -0.74
CA MET A 292 4.04 -22.49 0.44
C MET A 292 2.89 -21.61 -0.01
N LEU A 293 1.90 -21.42 0.85
CA LEU A 293 0.89 -20.38 0.71
C LEU A 293 1.29 -19.19 1.58
N THR A 294 1.34 -17.98 1.05
CA THR A 294 1.67 -16.81 1.89
C THR A 294 0.45 -16.23 2.60
N THR A 295 0.69 -15.44 3.64
CA THR A 295 -0.26 -14.52 4.30
C THR A 295 0.56 -13.43 5.01
N ALA A 296 -0.06 -12.56 5.80
CA ALA A 296 0.67 -11.54 6.55
C ALA A 296 1.35 -12.10 7.81
N ALA A 297 2.55 -11.64 8.15
CA ALA A 297 3.27 -12.09 9.35
C ALA A 297 2.48 -11.79 10.63
N HIS A 298 1.84 -10.61 10.71
CA HIS A 298 1.02 -10.25 11.86
C HIS A 298 -0.22 -11.14 12.03
N CYS A 299 -0.61 -11.94 11.03
CA CYS A 299 -1.68 -12.93 11.17
C CYS A 299 -1.27 -14.20 11.91
N ASN A 300 0.04 -14.48 12.02
CA ASN A 300 0.54 -15.77 12.48
C ASN A 300 0.12 -16.15 13.91
N GLY A 301 0.00 -15.18 14.82
CA GLY A 301 -0.63 -15.42 16.13
C GLY A 301 0.03 -16.51 16.99
N ASN A 302 1.36 -16.69 16.90
CA ASN A 302 2.18 -17.66 17.65
C ASN A 302 2.38 -19.05 17.02
N ASP A 303 2.48 -19.12 15.69
CA ASP A 303 2.72 -20.37 14.95
C ASP A 303 1.63 -21.42 15.14
N GLY A 304 1.68 -22.48 14.34
CA GLY A 304 0.77 -23.62 14.44
C GLY A 304 -0.15 -23.80 13.25
N LEU A 305 -1.30 -24.43 13.49
CA LEU A 305 -2.18 -24.94 12.44
C LEU A 305 -3.11 -23.86 11.89
N TRP A 306 -3.02 -23.64 10.58
CA TRP A 306 -3.92 -22.83 9.78
C TRP A 306 -5.06 -23.69 9.24
N ARG A 307 -6.24 -23.10 9.22
CA ARG A 307 -7.45 -23.75 8.71
C ARG A 307 -8.17 -22.86 7.72
N THR A 308 -9.04 -23.44 6.90
CA THR A 308 -10.02 -22.65 6.17
C THR A 308 -10.92 -21.91 7.16
N TYR A 309 -11.34 -20.69 6.82
CA TYR A 309 -12.14 -19.88 7.74
C TYR A 309 -13.51 -20.52 8.04
N LEU A 310 -14.21 -20.93 6.99
CA LEU A 310 -15.39 -21.80 7.05
C LEU A 310 -14.97 -23.26 6.74
N GLY A 311 -15.67 -24.22 7.35
CA GLY A 311 -15.34 -25.65 7.25
C GLY A 311 -14.29 -26.11 8.27
N GLY A 312 -13.24 -25.30 8.48
CA GLY A 312 -12.19 -25.61 9.45
C GLY A 312 -11.21 -26.69 8.98
N ASP A 313 -11.13 -26.92 7.68
CA ASP A 313 -10.21 -27.89 7.09
C ASP A 313 -8.76 -27.45 7.28
N ALA A 314 -7.87 -28.40 7.51
CA ALA A 314 -6.45 -28.10 7.69
C ALA A 314 -5.84 -27.63 6.36
N VAL A 315 -5.30 -26.41 6.35
CA VAL A 315 -4.58 -25.85 5.20
C VAL A 315 -3.10 -26.20 5.30
N GLY A 316 -2.50 -25.91 6.44
CA GLY A 316 -1.08 -26.11 6.70
C GLY A 316 -0.63 -25.52 8.02
N SER A 317 0.68 -25.43 8.24
CA SER A 317 1.23 -24.94 9.49
C SER A 317 2.32 -23.90 9.28
N SER A 318 2.54 -23.05 10.27
CA SER A 318 3.73 -22.22 10.42
C SER A 318 4.53 -22.66 11.66
N ASP A 319 5.85 -22.48 11.60
CA ASP A 319 6.79 -22.84 12.66
C ASP A 319 7.81 -21.71 12.96
N GLY A 320 7.52 -20.50 12.49
CA GLY A 320 8.39 -19.33 12.62
C GLY A 320 9.62 -19.31 11.70
N LEU A 321 9.87 -20.35 10.89
CA LEU A 321 11.04 -20.38 9.99
C LEU A 321 10.80 -19.64 8.67
N ALA A 322 9.55 -19.60 8.20
CA ALA A 322 9.15 -18.96 6.94
C ALA A 322 8.47 -17.60 7.17
N ILE A 323 9.01 -16.75 8.05
CA ILE A 323 8.43 -15.46 8.40
C ILE A 323 9.42 -14.30 8.15
N SER A 324 8.90 -13.19 7.62
CA SER A 324 9.57 -11.89 7.61
C SER A 324 8.68 -10.88 8.32
N MET A 325 9.04 -10.52 9.56
CA MET A 325 8.30 -9.49 10.31
C MET A 325 8.48 -8.09 9.73
N THR A 326 9.62 -7.83 9.08
CA THR A 326 9.92 -6.52 8.46
C THR A 326 9.17 -6.31 7.15
N ASP A 327 8.90 -7.38 6.40
CA ASP A 327 8.09 -7.32 5.17
C ASP A 327 6.63 -7.71 5.43
N ASP A 328 6.32 -8.12 6.67
CA ASP A 328 5.01 -8.61 7.09
C ASP A 328 4.49 -9.80 6.29
N VAL A 329 5.37 -10.77 5.99
CA VAL A 329 5.02 -11.97 5.22
C VAL A 329 5.22 -13.23 6.06
N GLN A 330 4.25 -14.14 6.01
CA GLN A 330 4.32 -15.50 6.54
C GLN A 330 4.12 -16.50 5.41
N GLY A 331 4.99 -17.50 5.32
CA GLY A 331 4.77 -18.71 4.54
C GLY A 331 4.10 -19.80 5.38
N ILE A 332 3.05 -20.41 4.85
CA ILE A 332 2.35 -21.54 5.44
C ILE A 332 2.84 -22.81 4.72
N ASP A 333 3.43 -23.72 5.48
CA ASP A 333 3.86 -25.02 4.98
C ASP A 333 2.64 -25.91 4.74
N LEU A 334 2.54 -26.42 3.52
CA LEU A 334 1.41 -27.21 3.07
C LEU A 334 1.71 -28.71 3.20
N PRO A 335 0.89 -29.51 3.91
CA PRO A 335 1.07 -30.96 4.01
C PRO A 335 1.05 -31.64 2.64
N LYS A 336 0.20 -31.11 1.74
CA LYS A 336 0.21 -31.41 0.31
C LYS A 336 0.55 -30.10 -0.41
N PRO A 337 1.72 -29.99 -1.06
CA PRO A 337 2.22 -28.76 -1.67
C PRO A 337 1.48 -28.39 -2.97
N GLN A 338 0.14 -28.40 -2.96
CA GLN A 338 -0.71 -28.10 -4.11
C GLN A 338 -1.20 -26.66 -4.01
N LEU A 339 -0.78 -25.85 -4.99
CA LEU A 339 -1.17 -24.45 -5.16
C LEU A 339 -1.85 -24.31 -6.52
N SER A 340 -2.91 -23.50 -6.60
CA SER A 340 -3.64 -23.32 -7.86
C SER A 340 -2.90 -22.39 -8.83
N GLY A 341 -2.02 -21.53 -8.32
CA GLY A 341 -1.43 -20.44 -9.10
C GLY A 341 -2.47 -19.39 -9.53
N ALA A 342 -3.60 -19.32 -8.83
CA ALA A 342 -4.70 -18.40 -9.09
C ALA A 342 -5.09 -17.64 -7.81
N LEU A 343 -5.85 -16.56 -8.00
CA LEU A 343 -6.49 -15.77 -6.95
C LEU A 343 -8.00 -15.84 -7.10
N TYR A 344 -8.74 -15.82 -6.00
CA TYR A 344 -10.18 -15.66 -6.09
C TYR A 344 -10.57 -14.33 -6.74
N ASP A 345 -11.81 -14.25 -7.22
CA ASP A 345 -12.38 -12.97 -7.66
C ASP A 345 -13.87 -12.88 -7.31
N GLY A 346 -14.33 -11.64 -7.13
CA GLY A 346 -15.69 -11.30 -6.73
C GLY A 346 -15.86 -11.15 -5.23
N THR A 347 -17.11 -11.24 -4.78
CA THR A 347 -17.50 -10.94 -3.40
C THR A 347 -17.00 -12.01 -2.42
N ALA A 348 -16.88 -11.63 -1.14
CA ALA A 348 -16.39 -12.50 -0.07
C ALA A 348 -17.12 -13.84 0.06
N MET A 349 -18.43 -13.85 -0.22
CA MET A 349 -19.33 -15.02 -0.05
C MET A 349 -19.77 -15.65 -1.37
N ARG A 350 -19.06 -15.37 -2.47
CA ARG A 350 -19.32 -16.00 -3.77
C ARG A 350 -19.11 -17.52 -3.67
N SER A 351 -20.07 -18.32 -4.14
CA SER A 351 -20.11 -19.78 -3.89
C SER A 351 -19.76 -20.66 -5.09
N ASP A 352 -19.50 -20.10 -6.28
CA ASP A 352 -19.33 -20.83 -7.54
C ASP A 352 -17.87 -20.98 -8.01
N TYR A 353 -16.91 -21.02 -7.08
CA TYR A 353 -15.45 -21.07 -7.35
C TYR A 353 -15.03 -20.25 -8.58
N TYR A 354 -14.82 -18.94 -8.39
CA TYR A 354 -14.36 -18.06 -9.44
C TYR A 354 -12.97 -17.51 -9.09
N ALA A 355 -11.97 -17.87 -9.90
CA ALA A 355 -10.58 -17.52 -9.68
C ALA A 355 -9.85 -17.17 -10.99
N LYS A 356 -8.83 -16.31 -10.90
CA LYS A 356 -8.02 -15.84 -12.01
C LYS A 356 -6.57 -16.29 -11.86
N PRO A 357 -5.95 -16.92 -12.88
CA PRO A 357 -4.54 -17.27 -12.85
C PRO A 357 -3.63 -16.04 -12.70
N VAL A 358 -2.59 -16.21 -11.90
CA VAL A 358 -1.47 -15.26 -11.77
C VAL A 358 -0.45 -15.57 -12.87
N ASN A 359 -0.14 -14.60 -13.72
CA ASN A 359 0.69 -14.83 -14.90
C ASN A 359 2.06 -14.14 -14.88
N GLY A 360 2.40 -13.48 -13.79
CA GLY A 360 3.68 -12.79 -13.64
C GLY A 360 3.63 -11.79 -12.50
N TRP A 361 4.71 -11.03 -12.37
CA TRP A 361 4.89 -9.99 -11.37
C TRP A 361 5.45 -8.71 -11.98
N GLY A 362 5.21 -7.58 -11.34
CA GLY A 362 5.65 -6.26 -11.72
C GLY A 362 6.22 -5.46 -10.57
N HIS A 363 6.61 -4.25 -10.92
CA HIS A 363 7.05 -3.24 -9.97
C HIS A 363 5.95 -2.23 -9.81
N ASN A 364 5.82 -1.70 -8.61
CA ASN A 364 4.83 -0.69 -8.29
C ASN A 364 5.36 0.70 -8.66
N ASN A 365 4.49 1.50 -9.26
CA ASN A 365 4.74 2.91 -9.54
C ASN A 365 3.65 3.75 -8.90
N VAL A 366 4.01 4.98 -8.51
CA VAL A 366 2.99 5.93 -8.04
C VAL A 366 2.02 6.18 -9.19
N GLY A 367 0.72 6.08 -8.92
CA GLY A 367 -0.35 6.25 -9.90
C GLY A 367 -0.91 4.94 -10.47
N ASP A 368 -0.26 3.80 -10.22
CA ASP A 368 -0.78 2.50 -10.63
C ASP A 368 -2.12 2.19 -9.97
N TYR A 369 -3.05 1.65 -10.74
CA TYR A 369 -4.29 1.07 -10.25
C TYR A 369 -4.10 -0.43 -9.99
N VAL A 370 -4.58 -0.86 -8.83
CA VAL A 370 -4.56 -2.25 -8.38
C VAL A 370 -5.91 -2.66 -7.81
N CYS A 371 -6.06 -3.96 -7.58
CA CYS A 371 -7.13 -4.55 -6.81
C CYS A 371 -6.57 -5.27 -5.58
N GLU A 372 -7.23 -5.13 -4.43
CA GLU A 372 -7.04 -5.99 -3.27
C GLU A 372 -8.05 -7.14 -3.35
N ASP A 373 -7.61 -8.38 -3.15
CA ASP A 373 -8.47 -9.57 -3.18
C ASP A 373 -8.58 -10.23 -1.79
N GLY A 374 -9.43 -9.65 -0.96
CA GLY A 374 -9.57 -10.00 0.45
C GLY A 374 -10.54 -11.15 0.74
N ALA A 375 -10.25 -11.93 1.77
CA ALA A 375 -11.15 -12.95 2.29
C ALA A 375 -12.47 -12.35 2.79
N ASN A 376 -12.41 -11.29 3.59
CA ASN A 376 -13.56 -10.72 4.27
C ASN A 376 -14.30 -9.67 3.42
N GLY A 377 -13.56 -8.83 2.69
CA GLY A 377 -14.11 -7.81 1.80
C GLY A 377 -14.49 -8.33 0.40
N GLY A 378 -13.79 -9.37 -0.08
CA GLY A 378 -13.78 -9.73 -1.49
C GLY A 378 -12.83 -8.83 -2.28
N VAL A 379 -13.06 -8.72 -3.59
CA VAL A 379 -12.22 -7.89 -4.46
C VAL A 379 -12.63 -6.42 -4.44
N HIS A 380 -11.69 -5.54 -4.08
CA HIS A 380 -11.79 -4.09 -4.16
C HIS A 380 -10.81 -3.54 -5.20
N CYS A 381 -11.31 -3.00 -6.30
CA CYS A 381 -10.50 -2.55 -7.44
C CYS A 381 -10.43 -1.03 -7.58
N ASN A 382 -9.55 -0.60 -8.49
CA ASN A 382 -9.28 0.81 -8.81
C ASN A 382 -8.75 1.59 -7.60
N VAL A 383 -8.10 0.87 -6.69
CA VAL A 383 -7.28 1.44 -5.62
C VAL A 383 -6.00 1.93 -6.28
N GLN A 384 -5.55 3.13 -5.96
CA GLN A 384 -4.37 3.72 -6.60
C GLN A 384 -3.18 3.79 -5.65
N ILE A 385 -2.02 3.32 -6.10
CA ILE A 385 -0.74 3.46 -5.41
C ILE A 385 -0.38 4.94 -5.37
N SER A 386 -0.29 5.48 -4.16
CA SER A 386 -0.01 6.90 -3.93
C SER A 386 1.43 7.17 -3.55
N LYS A 387 2.10 6.18 -2.95
CA LYS A 387 3.49 6.24 -2.51
C LYS A 387 4.08 4.84 -2.56
N THR A 388 5.36 4.77 -2.90
CA THR A 388 6.15 3.55 -2.81
C THR A 388 7.30 3.73 -1.83
N ASP A 389 7.86 2.63 -1.31
CA ASP A 389 9.05 2.64 -0.45
C ASP A 389 8.90 3.58 0.77
N VAL A 390 7.78 3.44 1.46
CA VAL A 390 7.44 4.11 2.70
C VAL A 390 7.77 3.19 3.88
N GLY A 391 8.43 3.71 4.90
CA GLY A 391 8.58 3.00 6.16
C GLY A 391 7.37 3.21 7.06
N VAL A 392 6.74 2.16 7.56
CA VAL A 392 5.51 2.20 8.37
C VAL A 392 5.64 1.34 9.62
N THR A 393 5.27 1.90 10.78
CA THR A 393 5.08 1.14 12.01
C THR A 393 3.65 0.62 12.04
N GLY A 394 3.47 -0.69 11.91
CA GLY A 394 2.14 -1.30 11.99
C GLY A 394 1.62 -1.36 13.42
N GLU A 395 0.39 -1.85 13.57
CA GLU A 395 -0.31 -1.91 14.86
C GLU A 395 0.37 -2.84 15.87
N ASN A 396 1.03 -3.89 15.38
CA ASN A 396 1.88 -4.78 16.17
C ASN A 396 3.18 -4.11 16.66
N GLY A 397 3.37 -2.80 16.41
CA GLY A 397 4.55 -2.03 16.78
C GLY A 397 5.80 -2.36 15.95
N VAL A 398 5.68 -3.24 14.96
CA VAL A 398 6.79 -3.61 14.08
C VAL A 398 6.93 -2.57 12.97
N TYR A 399 8.15 -2.05 12.82
CA TYR A 399 8.49 -1.16 11.74
C TYR A 399 8.81 -1.97 10.48
N ARG A 400 8.10 -1.65 9.40
CA ARG A 400 8.27 -2.21 8.06
C ARG A 400 8.95 -1.12 7.22
N PRO A 401 10.23 -1.29 6.82
CA PRO A 401 11.01 -0.20 6.24
C PRO A 401 10.62 0.13 4.80
N ILE A 402 10.01 -0.83 4.09
CA ILE A 402 9.68 -0.76 2.67
C ILE A 402 8.25 -1.25 2.51
N THR A 403 7.33 -0.31 2.30
CA THR A 403 5.91 -0.59 2.04
C THR A 403 5.39 0.38 0.99
N ASP A 404 4.39 -0.05 0.23
CA ASP A 404 3.68 0.81 -0.71
C ASP A 404 2.30 1.13 -0.15
N LEU A 405 1.82 2.35 -0.39
CA LEU A 405 0.54 2.83 0.12
C LEU A 405 -0.41 3.09 -1.03
N ALA A 406 -1.53 2.38 -1.03
CA ALA A 406 -2.61 2.56 -1.99
C ALA A 406 -3.89 3.04 -1.28
N TYR A 407 -4.71 3.82 -1.99
CA TYR A 407 -5.96 4.37 -1.45
C TYR A 407 -7.11 4.20 -2.45
N ALA A 408 -8.32 4.09 -1.92
CA ALA A 408 -9.53 4.13 -2.72
C ALA A 408 -9.61 5.47 -3.49
N THR A 409 -10.07 5.41 -4.73
CA THR A 409 -10.24 6.57 -5.61
C THR A 409 -11.71 6.81 -5.90
N SER A 410 -12.01 7.84 -6.71
CA SER A 410 -13.36 8.03 -7.27
C SER A 410 -13.78 6.88 -8.21
N LEU A 411 -12.83 6.06 -8.67
CA LEU A 411 -13.10 4.87 -9.49
C LEU A 411 -13.31 3.61 -8.64
N THR A 412 -13.00 3.64 -7.34
CA THR A 412 -13.30 2.57 -6.40
C THR A 412 -14.78 2.63 -6.03
N SER A 413 -15.58 1.69 -6.54
CA SER A 413 -17.05 1.80 -6.56
C SER A 413 -17.72 1.90 -5.19
N ASP A 414 -17.10 1.33 -4.16
CA ASP A 414 -17.58 1.34 -2.77
C ASP A 414 -16.78 2.29 -1.87
N GLY A 415 -15.74 2.94 -2.41
CA GLY A 415 -14.81 3.77 -1.64
C GLY A 415 -13.97 2.99 -0.62
N ILE A 416 -13.90 1.67 -0.72
CA ILE A 416 -13.17 0.80 0.20
C ILE A 416 -11.91 0.32 -0.49
N ALA A 417 -10.74 0.57 0.12
CA ALA A 417 -9.48 0.03 -0.38
C ALA A 417 -9.26 -1.41 0.10
N GLY A 418 -9.58 -1.68 1.37
CA GLY A 418 -9.49 -2.97 2.03
C GLY A 418 -10.29 -3.00 3.34
N VAL A 419 -10.52 -4.18 3.90
CA VAL A 419 -11.35 -4.40 5.09
C VAL A 419 -10.57 -5.18 6.17
N ASN A 420 -10.91 -4.98 7.44
CA ASN A 420 -10.34 -5.79 8.52
C ASN A 420 -10.63 -7.28 8.27
N GLY A 421 -9.61 -8.13 8.44
CA GLY A 421 -9.67 -9.54 8.09
C GLY A 421 -9.15 -9.85 6.69
N ASP A 422 -8.92 -8.83 5.84
CA ASP A 422 -8.26 -9.01 4.56
C ASP A 422 -6.73 -9.10 4.67
N SER A 423 -6.16 -8.88 5.86
CA SER A 423 -4.71 -9.01 6.12
C SER A 423 -4.08 -10.23 5.46
N GLY A 424 -3.05 -10.00 4.65
CA GLY A 424 -2.38 -11.04 3.86
C GLY A 424 -2.94 -11.21 2.45
N ALA A 425 -4.01 -10.49 2.10
CA ALA A 425 -4.60 -10.52 0.77
C ALA A 425 -3.59 -10.07 -0.30
N PRO A 426 -3.67 -10.67 -1.49
CA PRO A 426 -2.89 -10.22 -2.62
C PRO A 426 -3.40 -8.87 -3.13
N ALA A 427 -2.47 -7.97 -3.43
CA ALA A 427 -2.72 -6.80 -4.27
C ALA A 427 -2.24 -7.13 -5.68
N VAL A 428 -3.06 -6.87 -6.70
CA VAL A 428 -2.76 -7.23 -8.09
C VAL A 428 -3.16 -6.17 -9.09
N ALA A 429 -2.40 -6.06 -10.17
CA ALA A 429 -2.85 -5.40 -11.39
C ALA A 429 -3.64 -6.39 -12.25
N VAL A 430 -4.82 -5.98 -12.72
CA VAL A 430 -5.63 -6.79 -13.65
C VAL A 430 -5.08 -6.58 -15.06
N LYS A 431 -4.89 -7.67 -15.82
CA LYS A 431 -4.55 -7.53 -17.23
C LYS A 431 -5.77 -7.17 -18.04
N SER A 432 -5.53 -6.43 -19.11
CA SER A 432 -6.53 -5.94 -20.06
C SER A 432 -7.42 -6.99 -20.75
N ASN A 433 -7.10 -8.28 -20.64
CA ASN A 433 -7.93 -9.38 -21.13
C ASN A 433 -8.79 -10.02 -20.03
N GLU A 434 -8.73 -9.49 -18.80
CA GLU A 434 -9.51 -9.79 -17.60
C GLU A 434 -9.51 -11.26 -17.14
N THR A 435 -8.78 -12.12 -17.83
CA THR A 435 -8.70 -13.56 -17.58
C THR A 435 -7.50 -13.92 -16.72
N ASN A 436 -6.60 -12.97 -16.48
CA ASN A 436 -5.39 -13.18 -15.72
C ASN A 436 -5.04 -11.92 -14.90
N VAL A 437 -4.27 -12.12 -13.84
CA VAL A 437 -3.76 -11.04 -12.98
C VAL A 437 -2.23 -11.07 -12.92
N ARG A 438 -1.63 -9.92 -12.61
CA ARG A 438 -0.19 -9.75 -12.37
C ARG A 438 0.03 -9.29 -10.93
N LEU A 439 0.98 -9.93 -10.26
CA LEU A 439 1.55 -9.52 -8.97
C LEU A 439 2.12 -8.11 -9.04
#